data_AF-A0A1F3T017-F1
#
_entry.id   AF-A0A1F3T017-F1
#
_cell.length_a   1.000
_cell.length_b   1.000
_cell.length_c   1.000
_cell.angle_alpha   90.00
_cell.angle_beta   90.00
_cell.angle_gamma   90.00
#
_symmetry.space_group_name_H-M   'P 1'
#
loop_
_entity.id
_entity.type
_entity.pdbx_description
1 polymer ?
#
loop_
_entity_poly.entity_id
_entity_poly.type
_entity_poly.pdbx_seq_one_letter_code
_entity_poly.pdbx_strand_id
1 'polypeptide(L)'
;MQMKSMRLKKLSRLLVILCLSAFLAALSGTPTVMAQVSPRKKSTTPPIPAKPSAPAPFAPPRPVEPFRCERYVLYRGQQIPCDSIVRQDAERLRPIIEDVPAAVLELNKYQKNRRDIRKAAYFGTAGIVLATAAFFISQQYHDSASELQQQGDTSGAQAQSSKSDIFKALTWGGLALTGGTIVFGISLLRTNELHLGNAVREFNDARPETPIELQFTTEIRF
;
A
#
# COMPACT_ATOMS: atom_id res chain seq x y z
N MET A 1 -40.52 -8.51 26.58
CA MET A 1 -39.72 -8.57 25.33
C MET A 1 -38.48 -7.65 25.34
N GLN A 2 -37.95 -7.21 26.50
CA GLN A 2 -36.82 -6.27 26.59
C GLN A 2 -35.41 -6.92 26.66
N MET A 3 -35.28 -8.20 27.03
CA MET A 3 -33.96 -8.82 27.23
C MET A 3 -33.14 -9.06 25.95
N LYS A 4 -33.76 -9.09 24.77
CA LYS A 4 -33.03 -9.27 23.49
C LYS A 4 -32.26 -8.01 23.06
N SER A 5 -32.76 -6.81 23.37
CA SER A 5 -32.14 -5.53 22.98
C SER A 5 -30.81 -5.27 23.70
N MET A 6 -30.70 -5.61 24.98
CA MET A 6 -29.45 -5.42 25.75
C MET A 6 -28.28 -6.28 25.25
N ARG A 7 -28.55 -7.47 24.70
CA ARG A 7 -27.47 -8.34 24.20
C ARG A 7 -26.86 -7.80 22.90
N LEU A 8 -27.68 -7.19 22.03
CA LEU A 8 -27.22 -6.62 20.77
C LEU A 8 -26.35 -5.37 20.99
N LYS A 9 -26.74 -4.48 21.90
CA LYS A 9 -25.96 -3.28 22.25
C LYS A 9 -24.59 -3.64 22.86
N LYS A 10 -24.48 -4.73 23.63
CA LYS A 10 -23.20 -5.21 24.18
C LYS A 10 -22.28 -5.83 23.13
N LEU A 11 -22.85 -6.61 22.20
CA LEU A 11 -22.08 -7.22 21.09
C LEU A 11 -21.52 -6.18 20.12
N SER A 12 -22.31 -5.16 19.77
CA SER A 12 -21.86 -4.04 18.92
C SER A 12 -20.66 -3.31 19.53
N ARG A 13 -20.71 -2.96 20.82
CA ARG A 13 -19.60 -2.28 21.51
C ARG A 13 -18.32 -3.12 21.53
N LEU A 14 -18.46 -4.43 21.73
CA LEU A 14 -17.33 -5.36 21.77
C LEU A 14 -16.66 -5.50 20.39
N LEU A 15 -17.46 -5.47 19.32
CA LEU A 15 -16.97 -5.52 17.95
C LEU A 15 -16.24 -4.22 17.54
N VAL A 16 -16.76 -3.06 17.95
CA VAL A 16 -16.07 -1.76 17.72
C VAL A 16 -14.73 -1.71 18.45
N ILE A 17 -14.66 -2.18 19.70
CA ILE A 17 -13.41 -2.24 20.48
C ILE A 17 -12.39 -3.18 19.82
N LEU A 18 -12.83 -4.34 19.31
CA LEU A 18 -11.98 -5.30 18.58
C LEU A 18 -11.45 -4.73 17.26
N CYS A 19 -12.28 -4.00 16.51
CA CYS A 19 -11.83 -3.34 15.28
C CYS A 19 -10.85 -2.20 15.56
N LEU A 20 -11.07 -1.41 16.62
CA LEU A 20 -10.18 -0.32 17.00
C LEU A 20 -8.81 -0.83 17.48
N SER A 21 -8.78 -1.93 18.24
CA SER A 21 -7.52 -2.51 18.73
C SER A 21 -6.71 -3.19 17.62
N ALA A 22 -7.36 -3.84 16.66
CA ALA A 22 -6.70 -4.37 15.46
C ALA A 22 -6.11 -3.25 14.59
N PHE A 23 -6.78 -2.11 14.50
CA PHE A 23 -6.29 -0.94 13.75
C PHE A 23 -5.10 -0.26 14.46
N LEU A 24 -5.15 -0.10 15.79
CA LEU A 24 -4.03 0.40 16.59
C LEU A 24 -2.79 -0.52 16.51
N ALA A 25 -2.99 -1.84 16.48
CA ALA A 25 -1.90 -2.81 16.29
C ALA A 25 -1.28 -2.75 14.87
N ALA A 26 -2.04 -2.31 13.87
CA ALA A 26 -1.54 -2.11 12.51
C ALA A 26 -0.78 -0.76 12.34
N LEU A 27 -1.08 0.24 13.18
CA LEU A 27 -0.38 1.53 13.21
C LEU A 27 0.85 1.55 14.11
N SER A 28 0.94 0.68 15.12
CA SER A 28 2.19 0.41 15.83
C SER A 28 3.14 -0.24 14.84
N GLY A 29 3.99 0.60 14.25
CA GLY A 29 4.77 0.31 13.06
C GLY A 29 5.49 -1.03 13.09
N THR A 30 5.69 -1.56 11.88
CA THR A 30 6.80 -2.48 11.60
C THR A 30 8.01 -2.02 12.40
N PRO A 31 8.58 -2.86 13.29
CA PRO A 31 9.77 -2.48 14.01
C PRO A 31 10.76 -2.04 12.94
N THR A 32 11.25 -0.81 13.07
CA THR A 32 12.37 -0.34 12.29
C THR A 32 13.47 -1.33 12.65
N VAL A 33 13.72 -2.29 11.75
CA VAL A 33 14.88 -3.17 11.83
C VAL A 33 16.05 -2.21 11.65
N MET A 34 16.48 -1.63 12.78
CA MET A 34 17.81 -1.09 12.94
C MET A 34 18.71 -2.17 12.37
N ALA A 35 19.31 -1.87 11.22
CA ALA A 35 20.33 -2.71 10.63
C ALA A 35 21.43 -2.82 11.68
N GLN A 36 21.32 -3.85 12.52
CA GLN A 36 22.33 -4.23 13.48
C GLN A 36 23.55 -4.50 12.61
N VAL A 37 24.51 -3.57 12.63
CA VAL A 37 25.81 -3.73 11.99
C VAL A 37 26.37 -5.02 12.56
N SER A 38 26.24 -6.09 11.77
CA SER A 38 26.62 -7.41 12.18
C SER A 38 28.11 -7.33 12.49
N PRO A 39 28.54 -7.55 13.74
CA PRO A 39 29.95 -7.51 14.07
C PRO A 39 30.65 -8.49 13.15
N ARG A 40 31.64 -8.01 12.42
CA ARG A 40 32.46 -8.76 11.45
C ARG A 40 32.95 -10.03 12.14
N LYS A 41 32.19 -11.12 11.99
CA LYS A 41 32.55 -12.44 12.51
C LYS A 41 33.90 -12.75 11.90
N LYS A 42 34.94 -12.79 12.74
CA LYS A 42 36.21 -13.42 12.38
C LYS A 42 35.83 -14.80 11.84
N SER A 43 36.23 -15.04 10.59
CA SER A 43 36.06 -16.30 9.88
C SER A 43 36.80 -17.40 10.65
N THR A 44 36.16 -17.95 11.67
CA THR A 44 36.54 -19.25 12.20
C THR A 44 36.00 -20.26 11.20
N THR A 45 36.90 -20.82 10.40
CA THR A 45 36.60 -21.85 9.41
C THR A 45 35.73 -22.92 10.06
N PRO A 46 34.46 -23.08 9.66
CA PRO A 46 33.60 -24.07 10.26
C PRO A 46 34.19 -25.47 10.00
N PRO A 47 34.22 -26.36 11.01
CA PRO A 47 34.65 -27.73 10.80
C PRO A 47 33.79 -28.37 9.71
N ILE A 48 34.44 -29.01 8.74
CA ILE A 48 33.78 -29.66 7.62
C ILE A 48 32.81 -30.71 8.19
N PRO A 49 31.49 -30.55 7.98
CA PRO A 49 30.52 -31.51 8.49
C PRO A 49 30.77 -32.87 7.82
N ALA A 50 30.88 -33.93 8.64
CA ALA A 50 31.15 -35.29 8.20
C ALA A 50 30.07 -35.91 7.29
N LYS A 51 28.99 -35.18 7.01
CA LYS A 51 27.91 -35.58 6.13
C LYS A 51 27.53 -34.39 5.24
N PRO A 52 27.52 -34.54 3.91
CA PRO A 52 27.03 -33.49 3.03
C PRO A 52 25.57 -33.21 3.39
N SER A 53 25.30 -32.01 3.88
CA SER A 53 23.92 -31.55 4.08
C SER A 53 23.28 -31.52 2.70
N ALA A 54 22.13 -32.20 2.56
CA ALA A 54 21.42 -32.22 1.30
C ALA A 54 21.18 -30.78 0.84
N PRO A 55 21.33 -30.48 -0.47
CA PRO A 55 21.05 -29.15 -0.98
C PRO A 55 19.63 -28.74 -0.56
N ALA A 56 19.49 -27.48 -0.15
CA ALA A 56 18.18 -26.96 0.26
C ALA A 56 17.16 -27.28 -0.85
N PRO A 57 15.99 -27.84 -0.50
CA PRO A 57 14.98 -28.16 -1.50
C PRO A 57 14.66 -26.91 -2.31
N PHE A 58 14.57 -27.07 -3.64
CA PHE A 58 14.21 -25.97 -4.52
C PHE A 58 12.94 -25.30 -4.01
N ALA A 59 12.95 -23.97 -3.93
CA ALA A 59 11.76 -23.23 -3.57
C ALA A 59 10.65 -23.62 -4.58
N PRO A 60 9.43 -23.96 -4.10
CA PRO A 60 8.35 -24.30 -5.00
C PRO A 60 8.12 -23.14 -5.99
N PRO A 61 7.84 -23.41 -7.27
CA PRO A 61 7.48 -22.37 -8.21
C PRO A 61 6.28 -21.62 -7.64
N ARG A 62 6.44 -20.31 -7.45
CA ARG A 62 5.34 -19.48 -6.95
C ARG A 62 4.23 -19.47 -7.99
N PRO A 63 2.95 -19.47 -7.55
CA PRO A 63 1.84 -19.38 -8.48
C PRO A 63 2.03 -18.14 -9.37
N VAL A 64 1.95 -18.34 -10.68
CA VAL A 64 1.97 -17.25 -11.66
C VAL A 64 0.73 -16.41 -11.39
N GLU A 65 0.91 -15.17 -10.95
CA GLU A 65 -0.21 -14.24 -10.76
C GLU A 65 -0.79 -13.91 -12.14
N PRO A 66 -2.02 -14.33 -12.46
CA PRO A 66 -2.57 -14.23 -13.81
C PRO A 66 -2.79 -12.79 -14.30
N PHE A 67 -2.74 -11.82 -13.39
CA PHE A 67 -2.95 -10.39 -13.69
C PHE A 67 -1.67 -9.56 -13.56
N ARG A 68 -0.49 -10.19 -13.53
CA ARG A 68 0.78 -9.47 -13.41
C ARG A 68 1.24 -9.01 -14.79
N CYS A 69 1.19 -7.69 -15.02
CA CYS A 69 1.90 -7.09 -16.15
C CYS A 69 3.39 -7.21 -15.86
N GLU A 70 4.08 -8.05 -16.63
CA GLU A 70 5.52 -8.20 -16.56
C GLU A 70 6.17 -7.27 -17.59
N ARG A 71 7.25 -6.64 -17.17
CA ARG A 71 7.99 -5.68 -17.98
C ARG A 71 9.37 -6.24 -18.24
N TYR A 72 9.75 -6.19 -19.50
CA TYR A 72 11.02 -6.66 -20.01
C TYR A 72 11.76 -5.52 -20.66
N VAL A 73 13.08 -5.62 -20.61
CA VAL A 73 14.00 -4.69 -21.19
C VAL A 73 14.81 -5.47 -22.22
N LEU A 74 14.72 -5.10 -23.49
CA LEU A 74 15.59 -5.64 -24.51
C LEU A 74 16.87 -4.80 -24.53
N TYR A 75 17.98 -5.40 -24.14
CA TYR A 75 19.28 -4.75 -24.16
C TYR A 75 20.28 -5.68 -24.83
N ARG A 76 20.90 -5.20 -25.92
CA ARG A 76 21.87 -5.98 -26.73
C ARG A 76 21.32 -7.34 -27.19
N GLY A 77 20.04 -7.37 -27.59
CA GLY A 77 19.36 -8.60 -28.02
C GLY A 77 19.01 -9.57 -26.88
N GLN A 78 19.31 -9.25 -25.63
CA GLN A 78 18.93 -10.04 -24.47
C GLN A 78 17.70 -9.46 -23.80
N GLN A 79 16.72 -10.31 -23.53
CA GLN A 79 15.53 -9.93 -22.77
C GLN A 79 15.83 -10.07 -21.28
N ILE A 80 15.87 -8.94 -20.58
CA ILE A 80 16.14 -8.86 -19.15
C ILE A 80 14.84 -8.41 -18.46
N PRO A 81 14.36 -9.07 -17.40
CA PRO A 81 13.21 -8.56 -16.67
C PRO A 81 13.56 -7.20 -16.06
N CYS A 82 12.69 -6.21 -16.24
CA CYS A 82 12.87 -4.85 -15.75
C CYS A 82 12.80 -4.81 -14.21
N ASP A 83 11.93 -5.65 -13.66
CA ASP A 83 11.47 -5.57 -12.28
C ASP A 83 12.20 -6.52 -11.34
N SER A 84 12.29 -6.15 -10.06
CA SER A 84 12.75 -7.08 -9.04
C SER A 84 11.75 -8.23 -8.83
N ILE A 85 12.26 -9.36 -8.33
CA ILE A 85 11.44 -10.56 -8.07
C ILE A 85 10.27 -10.22 -7.14
N VAL A 86 10.52 -9.33 -6.18
CA VAL A 86 9.57 -8.97 -5.13
C VAL A 86 8.58 -7.90 -5.60
N ARG A 87 8.99 -6.97 -6.46
CA ARG A 87 8.23 -5.73 -6.74
C ARG A 87 8.52 -5.19 -8.15
N GLN A 88 7.52 -4.58 -8.80
CA GLN A 88 7.70 -3.86 -10.08
C GLN A 88 8.42 -2.48 -9.97
N ASP A 89 9.62 -2.47 -9.41
CA ASP A 89 10.40 -1.27 -9.09
C ASP A 89 11.36 -0.82 -10.20
N ALA A 90 11.40 -1.52 -11.33
CA ALA A 90 12.38 -1.30 -12.40
C ALA A 90 13.85 -1.32 -11.90
N GLU A 91 14.15 -1.98 -10.76
CA GLU A 91 15.48 -1.91 -10.15
C GLU A 91 16.53 -2.67 -10.99
N ARG A 92 16.12 -3.63 -11.81
CA ARG A 92 17.05 -4.33 -12.72
C ARG A 92 17.48 -3.46 -13.91
N LEU A 93 16.81 -2.33 -14.15
CA LEU A 93 17.26 -1.35 -15.14
C LEU A 93 18.48 -0.55 -14.64
N ARG A 94 18.60 -0.36 -13.31
CA ARG A 94 19.62 0.51 -12.69
C ARG A 94 21.05 0.17 -13.13
N PRO A 95 21.52 -1.10 -13.16
CA PRO A 95 22.88 -1.43 -13.59
C PRO A 95 23.15 -1.17 -15.07
N ILE A 96 22.10 -1.06 -15.89
CA ILE A 96 22.22 -0.80 -17.34
C ILE A 96 22.41 0.69 -17.59
N ILE A 97 21.69 1.53 -16.83
CA ILE A 97 21.63 2.99 -17.02
C ILE A 97 22.52 3.78 -16.03
N GLU A 98 23.29 3.08 -15.18
CA GLU A 98 24.06 3.67 -14.06
C GLU A 98 25.04 4.75 -14.51
N ASP A 99 25.55 4.63 -15.72
CA ASP A 99 26.48 5.53 -16.38
C ASP A 99 25.85 6.84 -16.87
N VAL A 100 24.52 6.89 -17.01
CA VAL A 100 23.77 8.07 -17.44
C VAL A 100 23.00 8.66 -16.25
N PRO A 101 23.55 9.68 -15.56
CA PRO A 101 22.96 10.17 -14.30
C PRO A 101 21.54 10.77 -14.49
N ALA A 102 21.23 11.33 -15.66
CA ALA A 102 19.89 11.84 -15.98
C ALA A 102 18.84 10.70 -16.00
N ALA A 103 19.18 9.56 -16.62
CA ALA A 103 18.33 8.39 -16.65
C ALA A 103 18.12 7.81 -15.23
N VAL A 104 19.18 7.75 -14.42
CA VAL A 104 19.09 7.31 -13.01
C VAL A 104 18.19 8.23 -12.18
N LEU A 105 18.24 9.55 -12.42
CA LEU A 105 17.37 10.51 -11.74
C LEU A 105 15.89 10.25 -12.05
N GLU A 106 15.53 10.03 -13.31
CA GLU A 106 14.16 9.70 -13.72
C GLU A 106 13.70 8.36 -13.14
N LEU A 107 14.57 7.33 -13.12
CA LEU A 107 14.28 6.06 -12.46
C LEU A 107 14.02 6.23 -10.95
N ASN A 108 14.80 7.07 -10.27
CA ASN A 108 14.59 7.37 -8.85
C ASN A 108 13.24 8.06 -8.61
N LYS A 109 12.82 8.98 -9.50
CA LYS A 109 11.48 9.61 -9.44
C LYS A 109 10.38 8.57 -9.59
N TYR A 110 10.50 7.67 -10.56
CA TYR A 110 9.59 6.52 -10.74
C TYR A 110 9.48 5.69 -9.43
N GLN A 111 10.61 5.31 -8.85
CA GLN A 111 10.62 4.50 -7.62
C GLN A 111 10.03 5.23 -6.40
N LYS A 112 10.23 6.55 -6.31
CA LYS A 112 9.62 7.39 -5.29
C LYS A 112 8.10 7.45 -5.46
N ASN A 113 7.62 7.80 -6.65
CA ASN A 113 6.19 7.89 -6.95
C ASN A 113 5.47 6.56 -6.68
N ARG A 114 6.12 5.43 -7.00
CA ARG A 114 5.58 4.11 -6.69
C ARG A 114 5.41 3.84 -5.20
N ARG A 115 6.31 4.34 -4.35
CA ARG A 115 6.15 4.27 -2.89
C ARG A 115 4.99 5.15 -2.44
N ASP A 116 4.85 6.33 -3.03
CA ASP A 116 3.80 7.28 -2.68
C ASP A 116 2.40 6.80 -3.13
N ILE A 117 2.28 6.10 -4.26
CA ILE A 117 1.03 5.41 -4.67
C ILE A 117 0.59 4.40 -3.61
N ARG A 118 1.51 3.61 -3.04
CA ARG A 118 1.16 2.68 -1.96
C ARG A 118 0.67 3.40 -0.71
N LYS A 119 1.33 4.50 -0.33
CA LYS A 119 0.88 5.34 0.79
C LYS A 119 -0.52 5.89 0.52
N ALA A 120 -0.79 6.36 -0.69
CA ALA A 120 -2.11 6.84 -1.08
C ALA A 120 -3.19 5.76 -0.92
N ALA A 121 -2.89 4.51 -1.33
CA ALA A 121 -3.81 3.39 -1.10
C ALA A 121 -4.08 3.15 0.39
N TYR A 122 -3.05 3.18 1.24
CA TYR A 122 -3.23 3.05 2.70
C TYR A 122 -4.08 4.17 3.29
N PHE A 123 -3.86 5.43 2.87
CA PHE A 123 -4.68 6.56 3.31
C PHE A 123 -6.12 6.42 2.83
N GLY A 124 -6.34 5.99 1.60
CA GLY A 124 -7.69 5.72 1.08
C GLY A 124 -8.42 4.65 1.89
N THR A 125 -7.75 3.55 2.21
CA THR A 125 -8.31 2.51 3.09
C THR A 125 -8.61 3.05 4.49
N ALA A 126 -7.72 3.87 5.06
CA ALA A 126 -7.96 4.50 6.35
C ALA A 126 -9.19 5.44 6.32
N GLY A 127 -9.40 6.16 5.20
CA GLY A 127 -10.60 6.97 4.96
C GLY A 127 -11.88 6.15 4.96
N ILE A 128 -11.89 4.99 4.29
CA ILE A 128 -13.04 4.08 4.28
C ILE A 128 -13.35 3.55 5.69
N VAL A 129 -12.31 3.15 6.43
CA VAL A 129 -12.47 2.66 7.81
C VAL A 129 -13.05 3.76 8.70
N LEU A 130 -12.50 4.98 8.62
CA LEU A 130 -13.00 6.14 9.36
C LEU A 130 -14.46 6.44 9.01
N ALA A 131 -14.80 6.45 7.72
CA ALA A 131 -16.15 6.74 7.26
C ALA A 131 -17.16 5.70 7.77
N THR A 132 -16.79 4.42 7.67
CA THR A 132 -17.61 3.30 8.13
C THR A 132 -17.81 3.34 9.64
N ALA A 133 -16.75 3.54 10.41
CA ALA A 133 -16.84 3.65 11.86
C ALA A 133 -17.71 4.84 12.29
N ALA A 134 -17.50 6.01 11.70
CA ALA A 134 -18.28 7.20 11.98
C ALA A 134 -19.76 7.03 11.60
N PHE A 135 -20.05 6.33 10.49
CA PHE A 135 -21.41 6.04 10.04
C PHE A 135 -22.17 5.21 11.09
N PHE A 136 -21.59 4.10 11.56
CA PHE A 136 -22.22 3.27 12.60
C PHE A 136 -22.43 4.03 13.91
N ILE A 137 -21.45 4.83 14.33
CA ILE A 137 -21.57 5.64 15.55
C ILE A 137 -22.66 6.71 15.39
N SER A 138 -22.76 7.36 14.23
CA SER A 138 -23.77 8.39 13.96
C SER A 138 -25.19 7.84 14.03
N GLN A 139 -25.43 6.61 13.52
CA GLN A 139 -26.72 5.94 13.61
C GLN A 139 -27.10 5.64 15.06
N GLN A 140 -26.17 5.13 15.86
CA GLN A 140 -26.43 4.85 17.27
C GLN A 140 -26.87 6.11 18.05
N TYR A 141 -26.24 7.26 17.76
CA TYR A 141 -26.61 8.54 18.38
C TYR A 141 -27.97 9.07 17.88
N HIS A 142 -28.26 8.89 16.60
CA HIS A 142 -29.54 9.27 16.02
C HIS A 142 -30.70 8.49 16.64
N ASP A 143 -30.55 7.17 16.79
CA ASP A 143 -31.55 6.31 17.43
C ASP A 143 -31.77 6.74 18.89
N SER A 144 -30.68 6.96 19.63
CA SER A 144 -30.75 7.41 21.04
C SER A 144 -31.41 8.78 21.19
N ALA A 145 -31.17 9.71 20.26
CA ALA A 145 -31.82 11.01 20.26
C ALA A 145 -33.33 10.89 20.03
N SER A 146 -33.74 10.01 19.12
CA SER A 146 -35.17 9.76 18.83
C SER A 146 -35.91 9.14 20.02
N GLU A 147 -35.26 8.21 20.74
CA GLU A 147 -35.82 7.61 21.98
C GLU A 147 -36.04 8.67 23.07
N LEU A 148 -35.07 9.58 23.29
CA LEU A 148 -35.17 10.65 24.28
C LEU A 148 -36.24 11.69 23.93
N GLN A 149 -36.38 12.01 22.65
CA GLN A 149 -37.41 12.92 22.17
C GLN A 149 -38.82 12.37 22.42
N GLN A 150 -39.02 11.06 22.26
CA GLN A 150 -40.29 10.39 22.59
C GLN A 150 -40.59 10.41 24.09
N GLN A 151 -39.55 10.45 24.95
CA GLN A 151 -39.69 10.55 26.40
C GLN A 151 -39.89 11.98 26.91
N GLY A 152 -39.84 12.99 26.04
CA GLY A 152 -40.02 14.39 26.41
C GLY A 152 -38.77 15.10 26.93
N ASP A 153 -37.60 14.45 26.92
CA ASP A 153 -36.32 15.09 27.27
C ASP A 153 -35.70 15.76 26.04
N THR A 154 -36.10 17.00 25.80
CA THR A 154 -35.62 17.82 24.68
C THR A 154 -34.15 18.20 24.81
N SER A 155 -33.67 18.41 26.04
CA SER A 155 -32.29 18.81 26.33
C SER A 155 -31.30 17.67 26.03
N GLY A 156 -31.63 16.44 26.45
CA GLY A 156 -30.86 15.24 26.16
C GLY A 156 -30.88 14.90 24.66
N ALA A 157 -32.03 15.01 24.00
CA ALA A 157 -32.15 14.75 22.56
C ALA A 157 -31.25 15.69 21.73
N GLN A 158 -31.22 16.98 22.06
CA GLN A 158 -30.37 17.97 21.35
C GLN A 158 -28.87 17.73 21.58
N ALA A 159 -28.48 17.29 22.77
CA ALA A 159 -27.09 16.93 23.06
C ALA A 159 -26.64 15.69 22.27
N GLN A 160 -27.54 14.74 21.99
CA GLN A 160 -27.22 13.56 21.17
C GLN A 160 -27.26 13.87 19.66
N SER A 161 -28.14 14.77 19.21
CA SER A 161 -28.20 15.16 17.81
C SER A 161 -26.92 15.86 17.36
N SER A 162 -26.39 16.78 18.18
CA SER A 162 -25.13 17.49 17.87
C SER A 162 -23.95 16.54 17.74
N LYS A 163 -23.90 15.47 18.55
CA LYS A 163 -22.90 14.40 18.42
C LYS A 163 -23.08 13.62 17.11
N SER A 164 -24.32 13.26 16.76
CA SER A 164 -24.62 12.60 15.48
C SER A 164 -24.10 13.42 14.30
N ASP A 165 -24.26 14.74 14.32
CA ASP A 165 -23.80 15.62 13.24
C ASP A 165 -22.27 15.69 13.12
N ILE A 166 -21.54 15.67 14.24
CA ILE A 166 -20.07 15.55 14.23
C ILE A 166 -19.64 14.23 13.54
N PHE A 167 -20.30 13.12 13.87
CA PHE A 167 -19.96 11.83 13.25
C PHE A 167 -20.37 11.77 11.78
N LYS A 168 -21.48 12.40 11.37
CA LYS A 168 -21.80 12.55 9.94
C LYS A 168 -20.73 13.35 9.21
N ALA A 169 -20.24 14.44 9.80
CA ALA A 169 -19.14 15.22 9.22
C ALA A 169 -17.87 14.37 9.08
N LEU A 170 -17.55 13.53 10.07
CA LEU A 170 -16.45 12.56 9.98
C LEU A 170 -16.67 11.51 8.89
N THR A 171 -17.90 11.02 8.69
CA THR A 171 -18.24 10.11 7.60
C THR A 171 -17.95 10.75 6.24
N TRP A 172 -18.46 11.95 6.01
CA TRP A 172 -18.21 12.70 4.77
C TRP A 172 -16.73 13.04 4.60
N GLY A 173 -16.03 13.40 5.69
CA GLY A 173 -14.59 13.65 5.68
C GLY A 173 -13.79 12.40 5.28
N GLY A 174 -14.14 11.22 5.82
CA GLY A 174 -13.51 9.95 5.44
C GLY A 174 -13.76 9.57 3.98
N LEU A 175 -14.98 9.78 3.48
CA LEU A 175 -15.31 9.55 2.06
C LEU A 175 -14.57 10.53 1.14
N ALA A 176 -14.51 11.82 1.50
CA ALA A 176 -13.78 12.83 0.75
C ALA A 176 -12.27 12.53 0.71
N LEU A 177 -11.69 12.12 1.83
CA LEU A 177 -10.30 11.68 1.90
C LEU A 177 -10.06 10.48 0.97
N THR A 178 -10.96 9.50 0.99
CA THR A 178 -10.89 8.33 0.10
C THR A 178 -10.93 8.77 -1.36
N GLY A 179 -11.92 9.57 -1.76
CA GLY A 179 -12.05 10.10 -3.12
C GLY A 179 -10.80 10.87 -3.57
N GLY A 180 -10.28 11.75 -2.70
CA GLY A 180 -9.06 12.49 -2.96
C GLY A 180 -7.84 11.60 -3.19
N THR A 181 -7.68 10.54 -2.38
CA THR A 181 -6.57 9.58 -2.55
C THR A 181 -6.66 8.78 -3.84
N ILE A 182 -7.87 8.47 -4.32
CA ILE A 182 -8.08 7.79 -5.61
C ILE A 182 -7.63 8.68 -6.76
N VAL A 183 -8.11 9.93 -6.80
CA VAL A 183 -7.73 10.90 -7.85
C VAL A 183 -6.22 11.14 -7.84
N PHE A 184 -5.64 11.34 -6.65
CA PHE A 184 -4.20 11.48 -6.48
C PHE A 184 -3.43 10.23 -6.95
N GLY A 185 -3.91 9.04 -6.62
CA GLY A 185 -3.32 7.77 -7.04
C GLY A 185 -3.32 7.58 -8.56
N ILE A 186 -4.44 7.89 -9.23
CA ILE A 186 -4.55 7.83 -10.69
C ILE A 186 -3.59 8.83 -11.35
N SER A 187 -3.54 10.07 -10.85
CA SER A 187 -2.61 11.09 -11.35
C SER A 187 -1.15 10.64 -11.21
N LEU A 188 -0.79 10.08 -10.04
CA LEU A 188 0.56 9.56 -9.82
C LEU A 188 0.87 8.41 -10.75
N LEU A 189 -0.03 7.44 -10.95
CA LEU A 189 0.18 6.31 -11.87
C LEU A 189 0.52 6.81 -13.29
N ARG A 190 -0.22 7.81 -13.79
CA ARG A 190 0.04 8.39 -15.10
C ARG A 190 1.41 9.06 -15.19
N THR A 191 1.77 9.87 -14.21
CA THR A 191 3.10 10.52 -14.16
C THR A 191 4.23 9.52 -13.96
N ASN A 192 3.96 8.41 -13.28
CA ASN A 192 4.95 7.39 -12.95
C ASN A 192 5.45 6.69 -14.22
N GLU A 193 4.55 6.23 -15.09
CA GLU A 193 4.98 5.58 -16.35
C GLU A 193 5.76 6.53 -17.26
N LEU A 194 5.47 7.83 -17.22
CA LEU A 194 6.26 8.84 -17.94
C LEU A 194 7.71 8.90 -17.45
N HIS A 195 7.95 8.84 -16.13
CA HIS A 195 9.31 8.84 -15.59
C HIS A 195 10.10 7.59 -15.99
N LEU A 196 9.45 6.42 -16.07
CA LEU A 196 10.11 5.22 -16.56
C LEU A 196 10.47 5.32 -18.04
N GLY A 197 9.54 5.82 -18.87
CA GLY A 197 9.79 6.07 -20.29
C GLY A 197 10.89 7.12 -20.53
N ASN A 198 10.89 8.20 -19.73
CA ASN A 198 11.93 9.22 -19.79
C ASN A 198 13.30 8.66 -19.39
N ALA A 199 13.38 7.78 -18.39
CA ALA A 199 14.65 7.14 -18.02
C ALA A 199 15.26 6.35 -19.18
N VAL A 200 14.43 5.59 -19.92
CA VAL A 200 14.86 4.86 -21.12
C VAL A 200 15.27 5.82 -22.24
N ARG A 201 14.50 6.88 -22.46
CA ARG A 201 14.79 7.90 -23.48
C ARG A 201 16.12 8.60 -23.23
N GLU A 202 16.33 9.12 -22.02
CA GLU A 202 17.56 9.80 -21.61
C GLU A 202 18.79 8.89 -21.78
N PHE A 203 18.65 7.59 -21.48
CA PHE A 203 19.72 6.63 -21.73
C PHE A 203 19.97 6.43 -23.23
N ASN A 204 18.92 6.20 -24.02
CA ASN A 204 19.05 5.97 -25.47
C ASN A 204 19.63 7.19 -26.20
N ASP A 205 19.24 8.40 -25.79
CA ASP A 205 19.75 9.66 -26.32
C ASP A 205 21.26 9.82 -26.02
N ALA A 206 21.70 9.38 -24.84
CA ALA A 206 23.11 9.41 -24.44
C ALA A 206 23.93 8.25 -25.05
N ARG A 207 23.30 7.12 -25.38
CA ARG A 207 23.93 5.86 -25.83
C ARG A 207 23.21 5.29 -27.08
N PRO A 208 23.21 5.99 -28.23
CA PRO A 208 22.46 5.55 -29.41
C PRO A 208 22.96 4.22 -30.01
N GLU A 209 24.23 3.87 -29.76
CA GLU A 209 24.85 2.62 -30.25
C GLU A 209 24.31 1.36 -29.55
N THR A 210 23.77 1.50 -28.35
CA THR A 210 23.27 0.37 -27.54
C THR A 210 21.91 0.72 -26.94
N PRO A 211 20.87 0.86 -27.76
CA PRO A 211 19.56 1.26 -27.28
C PRO A 211 18.94 0.18 -26.41
N ILE A 212 18.08 0.64 -25.51
CA ILE A 212 17.23 -0.16 -24.66
C ILE A 212 15.78 -0.02 -25.14
N GLU A 213 15.06 -1.13 -25.23
CA GLU A 213 13.62 -1.12 -25.51
C GLU A 213 12.83 -1.66 -24.32
N LEU A 214 11.79 -0.95 -23.91
CA LEU A 214 10.87 -1.39 -22.85
C LEU A 214 9.70 -2.15 -23.48
N GLN A 215 9.55 -3.42 -23.13
CA GLN A 215 8.48 -4.30 -23.61
C GLN A 215 7.55 -4.71 -22.46
N PHE A 216 6.25 -4.78 -22.74
CA PHE A 216 5.23 -5.21 -21.79
C PHE A 216 4.63 -6.53 -22.24
N THR A 217 4.30 -7.44 -21.32
CA THR A 217 3.63 -8.71 -21.68
C THR A 217 2.29 -8.52 -22.37
N THR A 218 1.68 -7.35 -22.23
CA THR A 218 0.43 -6.98 -22.91
C THR A 218 0.64 -6.58 -24.38
N GLU A 219 1.82 -6.84 -24.97
CA GLU A 219 2.21 -6.54 -26.35
C GLU A 219 2.24 -5.04 -26.74
N ILE A 220 1.99 -4.13 -25.80
CA ILE A 220 2.12 -2.68 -26.02
C ILE A 220 3.60 -2.32 -26.01
N ARG A 221 4.10 -1.73 -27.10
CA ARG A 221 5.48 -1.25 -27.27
C ARG A 221 5.49 0.29 -27.26
N PHE A 222 6.50 0.91 -26.63
CA PHE A 222 6.69 2.37 -26.55
C PHE A 222 8.01 2.78 -27.19
#